data_AF-A0A7C6TXI4-F1
#
_entry.id   AF-A0A7C6TXI4-F1
#
_cell.length_a   1.000
_cell.length_b   1.000
_cell.length_c   1.000
_cell.angle_alpha   90.00
_cell.angle_beta   90.00
_cell.angle_gamma   90.00
#
_symmetry.space_group_name_H-M   'P 1'
#
loop_
_entity.id
_entity.type
_entity.pdbx_description
1 polymer ?
#
loop_
_entity_poly.entity_id
_entity_poly.type
_entity_poly.pdbx_seq_one_letter_code
_entity_poly.pdbx_strand_id
1 'polypeptide(L)'
;MSGFDTIAAAATPPATGAVAIIRISGPAAISIADRIFRPVAGGRLSDKPPRQVIFGTVSKPGGPVMDECLAFYFRAPKSYTGEDSVEIQCHGGMLLVSRILRLCYEEGARAALPGEFTRRALLNGKLTLTQAEAVADLIHAETSEGAQNAAAQLAGPLADELEQMNEALLAHAAHFTAYIDYTEEDIEPPDLSESQKSLVEISRRLISLSDSFAAGRLFTEGISCVLLGRPNAGKSSLLNTLANTDRAIVTDIAGTTRDTLEASANLGGVLLRLVDTAGLRESDDPVEKIGVARAKEAASRAGLILALFDQNQPPTKEDIAVLVEAEQSGAPVIFIKNKADLPENREMAEFLKEKTPLPISTKTGEGVKALTKRVQELFGTGQLKPDGSIITNRRQAEALRRAGLHAKAAADALMHGITPDVAWIDVESACSALSEVTGRAVSEDILNRVFERFCVGK
;
A
#
# COMPACT_ATOMS: atom_id res chain seq x y z
N MET A 1 -23.83 -21.42 -1.21
CA MET A 1 -23.19 -20.83 -0.02
C MET A 1 -22.73 -21.98 0.87
N SER A 2 -21.48 -22.41 0.76
CA SER A 2 -20.85 -23.23 1.81
C SER A 2 -20.81 -22.37 3.06
N GLY A 3 -21.50 -22.77 4.13
CA GLY A 3 -21.52 -22.00 5.36
C GLY A 3 -20.10 -21.86 5.91
N PHE A 4 -19.58 -20.63 5.96
CA PHE A 4 -18.27 -20.38 6.56
C PHE A 4 -18.27 -20.84 8.03
N ASP A 5 -17.13 -21.35 8.48
CA ASP A 5 -16.88 -21.58 9.90
C ASP A 5 -16.76 -20.24 10.66
N THR A 6 -16.71 -20.28 11.99
CA THR A 6 -16.50 -19.06 12.80
C THR A 6 -15.02 -18.87 13.09
N ILE A 7 -14.50 -17.67 12.80
CA ILE A 7 -13.10 -17.32 13.02
C ILE A 7 -12.94 -16.29 14.13
N ALA A 8 -11.80 -16.32 14.81
CA ALA A 8 -11.39 -15.32 15.78
C ALA A 8 -9.91 -14.93 15.62
N ALA A 9 -9.59 -13.67 15.90
CA ALA A 9 -8.22 -13.15 15.95
C ALA A 9 -8.13 -11.86 16.78
N ALA A 10 -6.92 -11.50 17.20
CA ALA A 10 -6.67 -10.14 17.67
C ALA A 10 -6.67 -9.19 16.46
N ALA A 11 -7.39 -8.07 16.56
CA ALA A 11 -7.47 -7.04 15.53
C ALA A 11 -6.54 -5.84 15.80
N THR A 12 -5.85 -5.83 16.95
CA THR A 12 -4.83 -4.85 17.32
C THR A 12 -3.42 -5.43 17.17
N PRO A 13 -2.38 -4.60 16.95
CA PRO A 13 -0.99 -5.06 16.85
C PRO A 13 -0.55 -5.90 18.06
N PRO A 14 0.38 -6.86 17.87
CA PRO A 14 0.90 -7.72 18.94
C PRO A 14 1.90 -6.98 19.83
N ALA A 15 1.44 -5.92 20.50
CA ALA A 15 2.22 -5.09 21.41
C ALA A 15 1.45 -4.87 22.71
N THR A 16 2.18 -4.66 23.80
CA THR A 16 1.56 -4.25 25.07
C THR A 16 0.93 -2.88 24.90
N GLY A 17 -0.34 -2.76 25.26
CA GLY A 17 -1.08 -1.50 25.19
C GLY A 17 -2.16 -1.40 26.26
N ALA A 18 -2.83 -0.25 26.34
CA ALA A 18 -3.95 -0.07 27.26
C ALA A 18 -5.13 -1.00 26.89
N VAL A 19 -5.41 -1.15 25.59
CA VAL A 19 -6.55 -1.91 25.06
C VAL A 19 -6.08 -2.81 23.92
N ALA A 20 -6.66 -4.01 23.85
CA ALA A 20 -6.59 -4.90 22.70
C ALA A 20 -8.00 -5.28 22.23
N ILE A 21 -8.16 -5.51 20.93
CA ILE A 21 -9.44 -5.89 20.34
C ILE A 21 -9.34 -7.34 19.87
N ILE A 22 -10.28 -8.18 20.32
CA ILE A 22 -10.49 -9.54 19.81
C ILE A 22 -11.75 -9.52 18.97
N ARG A 23 -11.64 -9.94 17.71
CA ARG A 23 -12.73 -9.99 16.76
C ARG A 23 -13.11 -11.43 16.48
N ILE A 24 -14.42 -11.70 16.42
CA ILE A 24 -15.01 -12.99 16.05
C ILE A 24 -15.98 -12.75 14.89
N SER A 25 -15.94 -13.57 13.83
CA SER A 25 -16.85 -13.47 12.68
C SER A 25 -17.31 -14.85 12.22
N GLY A 26 -18.59 -14.99 11.91
CA GLY A 26 -19.18 -16.22 11.39
C GLY A 26 -20.47 -16.61 12.12
N PRO A 27 -21.11 -17.72 11.73
CA PRO A 27 -22.45 -18.09 12.19
C PRO A 27 -22.56 -18.33 13.71
N ALA A 28 -21.46 -18.69 14.38
CA ALA A 28 -21.44 -18.93 15.82
C ALA A 28 -20.92 -17.73 16.63
N ALA A 29 -20.52 -16.61 16.00
CA ALA A 29 -19.80 -15.52 16.67
C ALA A 29 -20.52 -15.00 17.92
N ILE A 30 -21.82 -14.73 17.81
CA ILE A 30 -22.63 -14.22 18.92
C ILE A 30 -22.84 -15.30 19.99
N SER A 31 -23.05 -16.55 19.58
CA SER A 31 -23.22 -17.65 20.53
C SER A 31 -21.95 -17.94 21.34
N ILE A 32 -20.77 -17.77 20.74
CA ILE A 32 -19.48 -17.88 21.43
C ILE A 32 -19.36 -16.74 22.45
N ALA A 33 -19.65 -15.51 22.03
CA ALA A 33 -19.61 -14.35 22.91
C ALA A 33 -20.57 -14.49 24.10
N ASP A 34 -21.79 -14.99 23.89
CA ASP A 34 -22.77 -15.26 24.95
C ASP A 34 -22.30 -16.31 25.96
N ARG A 35 -21.29 -17.14 25.64
CA ARG A 35 -20.75 -18.11 26.58
C ARG A 35 -19.62 -17.52 27.42
N ILE A 36 -18.79 -16.69 26.81
CA ILE A 36 -17.52 -16.22 27.39
C ILE A 36 -17.62 -14.83 28.01
N PHE A 37 -18.63 -14.03 27.64
CA PHE A 37 -18.86 -12.67 28.13
C PHE A 37 -20.12 -12.58 28.99
N ARG A 38 -20.03 -11.84 30.10
CA ARG A 38 -21.12 -11.61 31.04
C ARG A 38 -21.31 -10.11 31.26
N PRO A 39 -22.39 -9.50 30.73
CA PRO A 39 -22.72 -8.11 31.01
C PRO A 39 -22.90 -7.86 32.52
N VAL A 40 -22.38 -6.74 33.03
CA VAL A 40 -22.62 -6.34 34.43
C VAL A 40 -24.12 -6.09 34.68
N ALA A 41 -24.83 -5.56 33.69
CA ALA A 41 -26.28 -5.36 33.74
C ALA A 41 -27.11 -6.66 33.67
N GLY A 42 -26.46 -7.83 33.66
CA GLY A 42 -27.11 -9.14 33.54
C GLY A 42 -27.63 -9.47 32.13
N GLY A 43 -28.03 -10.73 31.95
CA GLY A 43 -28.42 -11.31 30.67
C GLY A 43 -27.24 -11.75 29.82
N ARG A 44 -27.49 -11.99 28.54
CA ARG A 44 -26.48 -12.32 27.51
C ARG A 44 -26.11 -11.08 26.71
N LEU A 45 -25.04 -11.17 25.93
CA LEU A 45 -24.66 -10.08 25.02
C LEU A 45 -25.73 -9.94 23.92
N SER A 46 -26.23 -11.07 23.41
CA SER A 46 -27.31 -11.13 22.41
C SER A 46 -28.62 -10.47 22.83
N ASP A 47 -28.86 -10.33 24.14
CA ASP A 47 -30.08 -9.72 24.68
C ASP A 47 -30.03 -8.19 24.60
N LYS A 48 -28.83 -7.61 24.39
CA LYS A 48 -28.63 -6.17 24.24
C LYS A 48 -28.80 -5.77 22.78
N PRO A 49 -29.16 -4.52 22.47
CA PRO A 49 -29.25 -4.07 21.08
C PRO A 49 -27.91 -4.19 20.33
N PRO A 50 -27.90 -4.61 19.06
CA PRO A 50 -26.66 -4.70 18.28
C PRO A 50 -26.02 -3.32 18.12
N ARG A 51 -24.67 -3.30 18.03
CA ARG A 51 -23.84 -2.07 17.93
C ARG A 51 -23.93 -1.14 19.14
N GLN A 52 -24.35 -1.64 20.30
CA GLN A 52 -24.20 -0.95 21.58
C GLN A 52 -23.04 -1.53 22.36
N VAL A 53 -22.24 -0.66 22.96
CA VAL A 53 -21.09 -1.02 23.79
C VAL A 53 -21.59 -1.47 25.16
N ILE A 54 -21.27 -2.69 25.55
CA ILE A 54 -21.71 -3.31 26.79
C ILE A 54 -20.51 -3.55 27.70
N PHE A 55 -20.58 -3.08 28.94
CA PHE A 55 -19.57 -3.36 29.97
C PHE A 55 -19.87 -4.69 30.67
N GLY A 56 -18.83 -5.49 30.89
CA GLY A 56 -18.96 -6.84 31.42
C GLY A 56 -17.63 -7.48 31.79
N THR A 57 -17.68 -8.77 32.06
CA THR A 57 -16.51 -9.60 32.37
C THR A 57 -16.35 -10.70 31.34
N VAL A 58 -15.10 -11.06 31.04
CA VAL A 58 -14.77 -12.27 30.27
C VAL A 58 -14.30 -13.35 31.23
N SER A 59 -14.86 -14.54 31.09
CA SER A 59 -14.46 -15.71 31.86
C SER A 59 -14.81 -17.00 31.12
N LYS A 60 -14.10 -18.08 31.48
CA LYS A 60 -14.54 -19.43 31.11
C LYS A 60 -15.88 -19.72 31.81
N PRO A 61 -16.81 -20.49 31.21
CA PRO A 61 -18.02 -20.91 31.90
C PRO A 61 -17.72 -21.54 33.27
N GLY A 62 -18.19 -20.91 34.35
CA GLY A 62 -17.95 -21.35 35.74
C GLY A 62 -16.52 -21.13 36.27
N GLY A 63 -15.64 -20.48 35.50
CA GLY A 63 -14.27 -20.16 35.89
C GLY A 63 -14.11 -18.77 36.49
N PRO A 64 -12.88 -18.42 36.96
CA PRO A 64 -12.59 -17.08 37.47
C PRO A 64 -12.66 -16.03 36.36
N VAL A 65 -12.98 -14.79 36.75
CA VAL A 65 -12.93 -13.63 35.85
C VAL A 65 -11.50 -13.45 35.34
N MET A 66 -11.38 -13.31 34.02
CA MET A 66 -10.12 -13.08 33.34
C MET A 66 -9.86 -11.59 33.15
N ASP A 67 -10.90 -10.83 32.80
CA ASP A 67 -10.84 -9.39 32.60
C ASP A 67 -12.21 -8.72 32.75
N GLU A 68 -12.19 -7.43 33.08
CA GLU A 68 -13.32 -6.51 32.95
C GLU A 68 -13.14 -5.70 31.66
N CYS A 69 -14.11 -5.78 30.75
CA CYS A 69 -13.93 -5.31 29.39
C CYS A 69 -15.25 -4.83 28.75
N LEU A 70 -15.12 -4.27 27.54
CA LEU A 70 -16.26 -3.88 26.73
C LEU A 70 -16.49 -4.91 25.62
N ALA A 71 -17.74 -5.20 25.30
CA ALA A 71 -18.09 -6.03 24.14
C ALA A 71 -19.29 -5.48 23.40
N PHE A 72 -19.33 -5.71 22.10
CA PHE A 72 -20.48 -5.42 21.25
C PHE A 72 -20.50 -6.36 20.06
N TYR A 73 -21.65 -6.44 19.39
CA TYR A 73 -21.85 -7.34 18.28
C TYR A 73 -22.60 -6.68 17.12
N PHE A 74 -22.42 -7.25 15.94
CA PHE A 74 -23.09 -6.92 14.70
C PHE A 74 -23.88 -8.14 14.23
N ARG A 75 -25.07 -7.88 13.68
CA ARG A 75 -25.85 -8.90 12.98
C ARG A 75 -25.63 -8.77 11.48
N ALA A 76 -25.51 -9.91 10.79
CA ALA A 76 -25.50 -9.97 9.33
C ALA A 76 -26.74 -9.25 8.75
N PRO A 77 -26.64 -8.56 7.60
CA PRO A 77 -25.43 -8.28 6.80
C PRO A 77 -24.70 -6.98 7.20
N LYS A 78 -25.04 -6.41 8.36
CA LYS A 78 -24.60 -5.07 8.81
C LYS A 78 -23.32 -5.13 9.65
N SER A 79 -22.31 -5.82 9.14
CA SER A 79 -20.97 -5.95 9.71
C SER A 79 -19.91 -5.75 8.61
N TYR A 80 -18.63 -5.73 9.01
CA TYR A 80 -17.50 -5.63 8.08
C TYR A 80 -17.45 -6.81 7.10
N THR A 81 -17.52 -8.04 7.62
CA THR A 81 -17.49 -9.27 6.83
C THR A 81 -18.81 -9.55 6.13
N GLY A 82 -19.91 -8.91 6.52
CA GLY A 82 -21.26 -9.27 6.10
C GLY A 82 -21.89 -10.42 6.92
N GLU A 83 -21.15 -10.98 7.88
CA GLU A 83 -21.61 -12.06 8.77
C GLU A 83 -22.02 -11.53 10.15
N ASP A 84 -22.54 -12.38 11.03
CA ASP A 84 -22.60 -12.07 12.46
C ASP A 84 -21.17 -11.91 12.99
N SER A 85 -20.91 -10.85 13.75
CA SER A 85 -19.58 -10.57 14.29
C SER A 85 -19.63 -9.96 15.69
N VAL A 86 -18.55 -10.15 16.45
CA VAL A 86 -18.39 -9.65 17.82
C VAL A 86 -17.01 -9.03 17.97
N GLU A 87 -16.94 -7.93 18.71
CA GLU A 87 -15.68 -7.35 19.18
C GLU A 87 -15.66 -7.29 20.70
N ILE A 88 -14.57 -7.79 21.29
CA ILE A 88 -14.26 -7.73 22.72
C ILE A 88 -13.04 -6.82 22.88
N GLN A 89 -13.19 -5.73 23.62
CA GLN A 89 -12.14 -4.75 23.90
C GLN A 89 -11.65 -4.94 25.33
N CYS A 90 -10.59 -5.73 25.49
CA CYS A 90 -9.98 -6.10 26.77
C CYS A 90 -8.71 -5.29 27.05
N HIS A 91 -8.15 -5.39 28.25
CA HIS A 91 -6.84 -4.82 28.53
C HIS A 91 -5.76 -5.42 27.61
N GLY A 92 -4.85 -4.58 27.12
CA GLY A 92 -3.86 -4.92 26.08
C GLY A 92 -2.64 -5.72 26.55
N GLY A 93 -2.80 -6.59 27.56
CA GLY A 93 -1.75 -7.50 28.00
C GLY A 93 -1.65 -8.73 27.09
N MET A 94 -0.48 -8.98 26.50
CA MET A 94 -0.29 -10.07 25.52
C MET A 94 -0.72 -11.45 26.04
N LEU A 95 -0.42 -11.76 27.31
CA LEU A 95 -0.86 -13.01 27.95
C LEU A 95 -2.39 -13.07 28.05
N LEU A 96 -3.03 -11.96 28.43
CA LEU A 96 -4.48 -11.90 28.57
C LEU A 96 -5.18 -12.11 27.22
N VAL A 97 -4.74 -11.39 26.18
CA VAL A 97 -5.25 -11.51 24.81
C VAL A 97 -5.14 -12.96 24.31
N SER A 98 -3.98 -13.59 24.52
CA SER A 98 -3.76 -15.00 24.15
C SER A 98 -4.73 -15.95 24.87
N ARG A 99 -5.00 -15.72 26.16
CA ARG A 99 -5.95 -16.56 26.92
C ARG A 99 -7.40 -16.36 26.47
N ILE A 100 -7.83 -15.13 26.18
CA ILE A 100 -9.18 -14.86 25.67
C ILE A 100 -9.36 -15.44 24.27
N LEU A 101 -8.37 -15.32 23.38
CA LEU A 101 -8.39 -15.97 22.06
C LEU A 101 -8.51 -17.49 22.17
N ARG A 102 -7.71 -18.11 23.05
CA ARG A 102 -7.80 -19.55 23.30
C ARG A 102 -9.20 -19.94 23.79
N LEU A 103 -9.81 -19.13 24.65
CA LEU A 103 -11.18 -19.36 25.10
C LEU A 103 -12.19 -19.28 23.93
N CYS A 104 -12.01 -18.33 22.99
CA CYS A 104 -12.83 -18.29 21.77
C CYS A 104 -12.68 -19.59 20.95
N TYR A 105 -11.45 -20.14 20.87
CA TYR A 105 -11.20 -21.39 20.15
C TYR A 105 -11.82 -22.61 20.84
N GLU A 106 -11.72 -22.67 22.17
CA GLU A 106 -12.34 -23.73 22.98
C GLU A 106 -13.87 -23.75 22.83
N GLU A 107 -14.50 -22.60 22.58
CA GLU A 107 -15.95 -22.48 22.35
C GLU A 107 -16.38 -22.63 20.88
N GLY A 108 -15.45 -22.95 19.97
CA GLY A 108 -15.76 -23.37 18.59
C GLY A 108 -15.34 -22.40 17.48
N ALA A 109 -14.60 -21.32 17.79
CA ALA A 109 -13.94 -20.53 16.74
C ALA A 109 -12.65 -21.21 16.26
N ARG A 110 -12.27 -20.99 15.00
CA ARG A 110 -10.92 -21.27 14.49
C ARG A 110 -10.08 -19.99 14.51
N ALA A 111 -8.76 -20.10 14.61
CA ALA A 111 -7.86 -18.97 14.34
C ALA A 111 -8.04 -18.48 12.89
N ALA A 112 -8.25 -17.17 12.72
CA ALA A 112 -8.33 -16.57 11.38
C ALA A 112 -6.99 -16.66 10.64
N LEU A 113 -7.04 -16.87 9.32
CA LEU A 113 -5.89 -16.73 8.43
C LEU A 113 -5.58 -15.24 8.17
N PRO A 114 -4.36 -14.91 7.69
CA PRO A 114 -4.04 -13.57 7.20
C PRO A 114 -5.08 -13.07 6.18
N GLY A 115 -5.58 -11.84 6.35
CA GLY A 115 -6.57 -11.28 5.42
C GLY A 115 -7.96 -11.91 5.44
N GLU A 116 -8.23 -12.92 6.29
CA GLU A 116 -9.46 -13.72 6.17
C GLU A 116 -10.74 -12.90 6.40
N PHE A 117 -10.70 -11.90 7.28
CA PHE A 117 -11.86 -11.01 7.50
C PHE A 117 -12.15 -10.18 6.25
N THR A 118 -11.13 -9.57 5.65
CA THR A 118 -11.28 -8.81 4.39
C THR A 118 -11.68 -9.72 3.23
N ARG A 119 -11.12 -10.94 3.16
CA ARG A 119 -11.51 -11.95 2.16
C ARG A 119 -12.99 -12.31 2.27
N ARG A 120 -13.51 -12.51 3.49
CA ARG A 120 -14.95 -12.76 3.70
C ARG A 120 -15.81 -11.56 3.32
N ALA A 121 -15.36 -10.34 3.60
CA ALA A 121 -16.04 -9.13 3.14
C ALA A 121 -16.16 -9.08 1.61
N LEU A 122 -15.08 -9.42 0.88
CA LEU A 122 -15.10 -9.57 -0.58
C LEU A 122 -16.10 -10.65 -1.04
N LEU A 123 -16.01 -11.86 -0.48
CA LEU A 123 -16.87 -12.99 -0.87
C LEU A 123 -18.36 -12.74 -0.56
N ASN A 124 -18.67 -11.93 0.43
CA ASN A 124 -20.03 -11.51 0.77
C ASN A 124 -20.47 -10.22 0.05
N GLY A 125 -19.69 -9.74 -0.94
CA GLY A 125 -20.03 -8.57 -1.75
C GLY A 125 -20.01 -7.24 -1.00
N LYS A 126 -19.32 -7.17 0.15
CA LYS A 126 -19.16 -5.93 0.93
C LYS A 126 -18.10 -5.00 0.35
N LEU A 127 -17.14 -5.56 -0.37
CA LEU A 127 -16.00 -4.87 -0.99
C LEU A 127 -15.72 -5.50 -2.35
N THR A 128 -15.21 -4.73 -3.29
CA THR A 128 -14.54 -5.25 -4.50
C THR A 128 -13.10 -5.66 -4.19
N LEU A 129 -12.43 -6.38 -5.10
CA LEU A 129 -11.03 -6.76 -4.88
C LEU A 129 -10.12 -5.53 -4.82
N THR A 130 -10.39 -4.50 -5.64
CA THR A 130 -9.70 -3.21 -5.60
C THR A 130 -9.86 -2.52 -4.25
N GLN A 131 -11.07 -2.51 -3.69
CA GLN A 131 -11.30 -1.95 -2.35
C GLN A 131 -10.62 -2.78 -1.25
N ALA A 132 -10.59 -4.11 -1.37
CA ALA A 132 -9.85 -4.95 -0.44
C ALA A 132 -8.35 -4.61 -0.46
N GLU A 133 -7.72 -4.52 -1.63
CA GLU A 133 -6.32 -4.10 -1.77
C GLU A 133 -6.07 -2.70 -1.17
N ALA A 134 -7.00 -1.76 -1.37
CA ALA A 134 -6.93 -0.43 -0.76
C ALA A 134 -6.97 -0.45 0.78
N VAL A 135 -7.61 -1.46 1.41
CA VAL A 135 -7.55 -1.63 2.87
C VAL A 135 -6.13 -1.95 3.33
N ALA A 136 -5.42 -2.83 2.62
CA ALA A 136 -4.02 -3.13 2.94
C ALA A 136 -3.12 -1.91 2.72
N ASP A 137 -3.27 -1.22 1.58
CA ASP A 137 -2.49 -0.01 1.28
C ASP A 137 -2.71 1.07 2.34
N LEU A 138 -3.93 1.25 2.84
CA LEU A 138 -4.23 2.21 3.89
C LEU A 138 -3.59 1.84 5.25
N ILE A 139 -3.55 0.56 5.59
CA ILE A 139 -2.93 0.07 6.84
C ILE A 139 -1.41 0.24 6.79
N HIS A 140 -0.80 0.00 5.63
CA HIS A 140 0.65 0.04 5.42
C HIS A 140 1.17 1.37 4.90
N ALA A 141 0.32 2.38 4.72
CA ALA A 141 0.72 3.66 4.15
C ALA A 141 1.78 4.37 5.00
N GLU A 142 2.97 4.56 4.41
CA GLU A 142 4.09 5.32 5.00
C GLU A 142 4.10 6.80 4.58
N THR A 143 3.23 7.17 3.65
CA THR A 143 3.05 8.54 3.16
C THR A 143 1.60 8.98 3.32
N SER A 144 1.37 10.27 3.58
CA SER A 144 0.00 10.78 3.67
C SER A 144 -0.70 10.79 2.31
N GLU A 145 0.05 10.99 1.24
CA GLU A 145 -0.42 10.91 -0.13
C GLU A 145 -0.87 9.48 -0.48
N GLY A 146 -0.08 8.47 -0.08
CA GLY A 146 -0.47 7.05 -0.20
C GLY A 146 -1.73 6.73 0.61
N ALA A 147 -1.79 7.19 1.87
CA ALA A 147 -2.96 7.00 2.72
C ALA A 147 -4.23 7.68 2.14
N GLN A 148 -4.10 8.90 1.62
CA GLN A 148 -5.19 9.63 0.96
C GLN A 148 -5.69 8.88 -0.29
N ASN A 149 -4.78 8.42 -1.14
CA ASN A 149 -5.13 7.67 -2.34
C ASN A 149 -5.84 6.34 -2.00
N ALA A 150 -5.31 5.59 -1.03
CA ALA A 150 -5.92 4.34 -0.56
C ALA A 150 -7.31 4.57 0.05
N ALA A 151 -7.47 5.62 0.86
CA ALA A 151 -8.78 5.99 1.42
C ALA A 151 -9.79 6.36 0.34
N ALA A 152 -9.38 7.09 -0.70
CA ALA A 152 -10.23 7.46 -1.82
C ALA A 152 -10.59 6.25 -2.69
N GLN A 153 -9.67 5.29 -2.92
CA GLN A 153 -9.98 4.03 -3.58
C GLN A 153 -10.99 3.20 -2.79
N LEU A 154 -10.82 3.13 -1.47
CA LEU A 154 -11.74 2.42 -0.59
C LEU A 154 -13.15 3.01 -0.65
N ALA A 155 -13.27 4.33 -0.84
CA ALA A 155 -14.57 5.00 -0.97
C ALA A 155 -15.38 4.54 -2.20
N GLY A 156 -14.73 3.97 -3.23
CA GLY A 156 -15.40 3.32 -4.36
C GLY A 156 -15.42 4.02 -5.73
N PRO A 157 -15.14 5.33 -5.93
CA PRO A 157 -15.30 5.96 -7.25
C PRO A 157 -14.55 5.27 -8.40
N LEU A 158 -13.31 4.81 -8.15
CA LEU A 158 -12.56 4.05 -9.15
C LEU A 158 -13.21 2.68 -9.42
N ALA A 159 -13.73 2.01 -8.39
CA ALA A 159 -14.41 0.73 -8.56
C ALA A 159 -15.68 0.89 -9.39
N ASP A 160 -16.45 1.95 -9.16
CA ASP A 160 -17.65 2.29 -9.94
C ASP A 160 -17.30 2.60 -11.41
N GLU A 161 -16.22 3.36 -11.64
CA GLU A 161 -15.72 3.66 -12.98
C GLU A 161 -15.30 2.39 -13.75
N LEU A 162 -14.54 1.50 -13.10
CA LEU A 162 -14.11 0.24 -13.71
C LEU A 162 -15.30 -0.69 -14.00
N GLU A 163 -16.32 -0.67 -13.13
CA GLU A 163 -17.53 -1.45 -13.35
C GLU A 163 -18.33 -0.94 -14.55
N GLN A 164 -18.47 0.38 -14.70
CA GLN A 164 -19.14 0.96 -15.88
C GLN A 164 -18.42 0.61 -17.19
N MET A 165 -17.07 0.61 -17.19
CA MET A 165 -16.30 0.15 -18.36
C MET A 165 -16.49 -1.33 -18.64
N ASN A 166 -16.56 -2.15 -17.59
CA ASN A 166 -16.79 -3.59 -17.71
C ASN A 166 -18.19 -3.88 -18.28
N GLU A 167 -19.22 -3.18 -17.81
CA GLU A 167 -20.58 -3.27 -18.35
C GLU A 167 -20.64 -2.84 -19.83
N ALA A 168 -19.93 -1.77 -20.20
CA ALA A 168 -19.83 -1.34 -21.60
C ALA A 168 -19.14 -2.38 -22.49
N LEU A 169 -18.03 -2.97 -22.04
CA LEU A 169 -17.36 -4.05 -22.79
C LEU A 169 -18.24 -5.29 -22.93
N LEU A 170 -18.96 -5.68 -21.87
CA LEU A 170 -19.91 -6.80 -21.89
C LEU A 170 -21.06 -6.54 -22.86
N ALA A 171 -21.56 -5.30 -22.95
CA ALA A 171 -22.59 -4.92 -23.90
C ALA A 171 -22.11 -5.08 -25.35
N HIS A 172 -20.88 -4.62 -25.66
CA HIS A 172 -20.28 -4.84 -26.99
C HIS A 172 -20.08 -6.31 -27.30
N ALA A 173 -19.58 -7.10 -26.34
CA ALA A 173 -19.41 -8.54 -26.50
C ALA A 173 -20.74 -9.22 -26.83
N ALA A 174 -21.79 -8.93 -26.06
CA ALA A 174 -23.12 -9.50 -26.25
C ALA A 174 -23.73 -9.13 -27.61
N HIS A 175 -23.57 -7.89 -28.07
CA HIS A 175 -24.09 -7.47 -29.37
C HIS A 175 -23.35 -8.15 -30.52
N PHE A 176 -22.01 -8.26 -30.44
CA PHE A 176 -21.23 -8.99 -31.43
C PHE A 176 -21.59 -10.47 -31.45
N THR A 177 -21.71 -11.13 -30.29
CA THR A 177 -22.14 -12.53 -30.20
C THR A 177 -23.51 -12.74 -30.84
N ALA A 178 -24.49 -11.88 -30.53
CA ALA A 178 -25.82 -11.99 -31.12
C ALA A 178 -25.78 -11.88 -32.65
N TYR A 179 -25.03 -10.92 -33.19
CA TYR A 179 -24.90 -10.73 -34.64
C TYR A 179 -24.16 -11.89 -35.34
N ILE A 180 -23.17 -12.50 -34.67
CA ILE A 180 -22.40 -13.64 -35.21
C ILE A 180 -23.22 -14.93 -35.19
N ASP A 181 -23.90 -15.22 -34.09
CA ASP A 181 -24.57 -16.51 -33.87
C ASP A 181 -25.94 -16.61 -34.55
N TYR A 182 -26.63 -15.48 -34.76
CA TYR A 182 -28.00 -15.43 -35.29
C TYR A 182 -28.07 -14.66 -36.60
N THR A 183 -27.19 -15.01 -37.54
CA THR A 183 -27.13 -14.41 -38.89
C THR A 183 -28.38 -14.60 -39.75
N GLU A 184 -29.26 -15.54 -39.40
CA GLU A 184 -30.54 -15.80 -40.07
C GLU A 184 -31.74 -15.09 -39.41
N GLU A 185 -31.56 -14.50 -38.23
CA GLU A 185 -32.58 -13.69 -37.56
C GLU A 185 -32.39 -12.21 -37.95
N ASP A 186 -33.47 -11.42 -38.06
CA ASP A 186 -33.44 -9.97 -38.37
C ASP A 186 -32.84 -9.15 -37.20
N ILE A 187 -31.63 -9.48 -36.76
CA ILE A 187 -30.90 -8.75 -35.73
C ILE A 187 -30.32 -7.49 -36.34
N GLU A 188 -30.58 -6.37 -35.67
CA GLU A 188 -30.04 -5.07 -36.08
C GLU A 188 -28.50 -5.10 -35.99
N PRO A 189 -27.80 -4.80 -37.11
CA PRO A 189 -26.34 -4.84 -37.13
C PRO A 189 -25.77 -3.81 -36.14
N PRO A 190 -24.65 -4.12 -35.48
CA PRO A 190 -24.01 -3.18 -34.58
C PRO A 190 -23.56 -1.90 -35.29
N ASP A 191 -23.75 -0.75 -34.64
CA ASP A 191 -23.12 0.49 -35.08
C ASP A 191 -21.61 0.40 -34.79
N LEU A 192 -20.87 -0.09 -35.78
CA LEU A 192 -19.43 -0.29 -35.68
C LEU A 192 -18.68 1.02 -35.36
N SER A 193 -19.21 2.18 -35.77
CA SER A 193 -18.59 3.48 -35.48
C SER A 193 -18.81 3.88 -34.02
N GLU A 194 -19.99 3.62 -33.46
CA GLU A 194 -20.25 3.83 -32.03
C GLU A 194 -19.40 2.88 -31.17
N SER A 195 -19.39 1.59 -31.49
CA SER A 195 -18.56 0.59 -30.79
C SER A 195 -17.08 0.96 -30.84
N GLN A 196 -16.57 1.35 -32.01
CA GLN A 196 -15.19 1.80 -32.17
C GLN A 196 -14.86 2.99 -31.25
N LYS A 197 -15.70 4.04 -31.23
CA LYS A 197 -15.48 5.22 -30.39
C LYS A 197 -15.44 4.84 -28.90
N SER A 198 -16.42 4.06 -28.47
CA SER A 198 -16.51 3.56 -27.08
C SER A 198 -15.25 2.77 -26.69
N LEU A 199 -14.79 1.85 -27.53
CA LEU A 199 -13.59 1.04 -27.27
C LEU A 199 -12.31 1.89 -27.22
N VAL A 200 -12.18 2.92 -28.06
CA VAL A 200 -11.05 3.88 -27.99
C VAL A 200 -11.05 4.65 -26.66
N GLU A 201 -12.21 5.10 -26.20
CA GLU A 201 -12.33 5.83 -24.94
C GLU A 201 -11.98 4.95 -23.73
N ILE A 202 -12.52 3.73 -23.68
CA ILE A 202 -12.20 2.72 -22.67
C ILE A 202 -10.70 2.42 -22.69
N SER A 203 -10.14 2.12 -23.86
CA SER A 203 -8.71 1.84 -24.02
C SER A 203 -7.83 2.96 -23.49
N ARG A 204 -8.10 4.21 -23.91
CA ARG A 204 -7.33 5.38 -23.47
C ARG A 204 -7.36 5.53 -21.96
N ARG A 205 -8.53 5.33 -21.35
CA ARG A 205 -8.69 5.48 -19.90
C ARG A 205 -8.01 4.35 -19.13
N LEU A 206 -8.16 3.09 -19.54
CA LEU A 206 -7.49 1.94 -18.91
C LEU A 206 -5.96 2.05 -19.00
N ILE A 207 -5.43 2.46 -20.16
CA ILE A 207 -3.99 2.69 -20.34
C ILE A 207 -3.52 3.83 -19.43
N SER A 208 -4.26 4.95 -19.38
CA SER A 208 -3.92 6.07 -18.49
C SER A 208 -3.90 5.68 -17.01
N LEU A 209 -4.85 4.84 -16.56
CA LEU A 209 -4.86 4.30 -15.19
C LEU A 209 -3.64 3.40 -14.97
N SER A 210 -3.34 2.49 -15.89
CA SER A 210 -2.13 1.65 -15.84
C SER A 210 -0.84 2.49 -15.74
N ASP A 211 -0.71 3.53 -16.56
CA ASP A 211 0.48 4.37 -16.63
C ASP A 211 0.71 5.16 -15.32
N SER A 212 -0.36 5.43 -14.56
CA SER A 212 -0.26 6.05 -13.23
C SER A 212 0.50 5.18 -12.21
N PHE A 213 0.67 3.87 -12.48
CA PHE A 213 1.35 2.94 -11.58
C PHE A 213 2.80 3.34 -11.28
N ALA A 214 3.52 3.87 -12.26
CA ALA A 214 4.90 4.32 -12.05
C ALA A 214 4.98 5.40 -10.96
N ALA A 215 4.01 6.31 -10.94
CA ALA A 215 3.87 7.33 -9.92
C ALA A 215 3.32 6.77 -8.59
N GLY A 216 2.35 5.85 -8.65
CA GLY A 216 1.79 5.19 -7.47
C GLY A 216 2.83 4.41 -6.65
N ARG A 217 3.81 3.79 -7.31
CA ARG A 217 4.94 3.12 -6.64
C ARG A 217 5.74 4.06 -5.74
N LEU A 218 5.79 5.35 -6.03
CA LEU A 218 6.50 6.32 -5.20
C LEU A 218 5.85 6.50 -3.82
N PHE A 219 4.53 6.27 -3.72
CA PHE A 219 3.78 6.37 -2.48
C PHE A 219 3.84 5.12 -1.63
N THR A 220 3.90 3.94 -2.26
CA THR A 220 3.82 2.63 -1.58
C THR A 220 5.18 1.96 -1.44
N GLU A 221 5.92 1.80 -2.52
CA GLU A 221 7.24 1.17 -2.51
C GLU A 221 8.35 2.16 -2.15
N GLY A 222 8.17 3.44 -2.48
CA GLY A 222 9.20 4.47 -2.29
C GLY A 222 10.40 4.29 -3.20
N ILE A 223 11.46 5.06 -2.92
CA ILE A 223 12.68 5.13 -3.72
C ILE A 223 13.87 4.81 -2.82
N SER A 224 14.69 3.84 -3.24
CA SER A 224 15.99 3.61 -2.58
C SER A 224 16.87 4.85 -2.72
N CYS A 225 17.26 5.42 -1.58
CA CYS A 225 18.02 6.66 -1.51
C CYS A 225 19.34 6.41 -0.78
N VAL A 226 20.45 6.75 -1.42
CA VAL A 226 21.80 6.57 -0.86
C VAL A 226 22.40 7.92 -0.47
N LEU A 227 22.94 7.99 0.74
CA LEU A 227 23.68 9.16 1.22
C LEU A 227 25.19 8.96 0.94
N LEU A 228 25.75 9.76 0.04
CA LEU A 228 27.19 9.79 -0.21
C LEU A 228 27.82 11.04 0.42
N GLY A 229 29.08 10.93 0.83
CA GLY A 229 29.82 12.03 1.45
C GLY A 229 30.97 11.51 2.28
N ARG A 230 32.01 12.33 2.46
CA ARG A 230 33.15 11.97 3.32
C ARG A 230 32.75 11.86 4.81
N PRO A 231 33.61 11.28 5.69
CA PRO A 231 33.41 11.36 7.13
C PRO A 231 33.17 12.81 7.59
N ASN A 232 32.22 13.01 8.51
CA ASN A 232 31.85 14.33 9.05
C ASN A 232 31.25 15.36 8.06
N ALA A 233 30.90 14.95 6.83
CA ALA A 233 30.11 15.77 5.89
C ALA A 233 28.66 16.03 6.36
N GLY A 234 28.21 15.33 7.42
CA GLY A 234 26.88 15.48 8.01
C GLY A 234 25.82 14.53 7.44
N LYS A 235 26.21 13.36 6.91
CA LYS A 235 25.29 12.30 6.44
C LYS A 235 24.31 11.86 7.52
N SER A 236 24.81 11.45 8.68
CA SER A 236 23.99 11.00 9.81
C SER A 236 23.13 12.15 10.37
N SER A 237 23.65 13.38 10.35
CA SER A 237 22.87 14.56 10.72
C SER A 237 21.73 14.79 9.75
N LEU A 238 21.95 14.71 8.42
CA LEU A 238 20.89 14.82 7.43
C LEU A 238 19.87 13.70 7.57
N LEU A 239 20.31 12.45 7.74
CA LEU A 239 19.43 11.32 7.99
C LEU A 239 18.50 11.61 9.18
N ASN A 240 19.06 12.06 10.31
CA ASN A 240 18.28 12.41 11.49
C ASN A 240 17.39 13.64 11.25
N THR A 241 17.85 14.66 10.52
CA THR A 241 17.01 15.79 10.16
C THR A 241 15.81 15.31 9.35
N LEU A 242 16.03 14.52 8.30
CA LEU A 242 14.97 13.99 7.44
C LEU A 242 14.04 13.03 8.18
N ALA A 243 14.58 12.17 9.05
CA ALA A 243 13.80 11.27 9.90
C ALA A 243 12.95 12.04 10.93
N ASN A 244 13.44 13.17 11.44
CA ASN A 244 12.69 14.00 12.41
C ASN A 244 11.83 15.08 11.74
N THR A 245 11.80 15.17 10.41
CA THR A 245 10.95 16.14 9.70
C THR A 245 9.56 15.53 9.49
N ASP A 246 8.57 15.97 10.28
CA ASP A 246 7.10 15.84 10.17
C ASP A 246 6.42 14.56 9.61
N ARG A 247 7.10 13.48 9.21
CA ARG A 247 6.49 12.31 8.55
C ARG A 247 7.41 11.10 8.33
N ALA A 248 8.45 10.87 9.12
CA ALA A 248 9.07 9.54 9.12
C ALA A 248 8.23 8.61 9.99
N ILE A 249 7.55 7.65 9.37
CA ILE A 249 7.10 6.49 10.11
C ILE A 249 8.35 5.64 10.33
N VAL A 250 9.01 5.80 11.48
CA VAL A 250 9.94 4.78 11.95
C VAL A 250 9.08 3.58 12.32
N THR A 251 8.96 2.62 11.41
CA THR A 251 8.30 1.36 11.75
C THR A 251 9.29 0.53 12.58
N ASP A 252 9.12 0.56 13.89
CA ASP A 252 9.70 -0.46 14.78
C ASP A 252 8.95 -1.79 14.58
N ILE A 253 9.12 -2.46 13.44
CA ILE A 253 8.70 -3.85 13.32
C ILE A 253 9.78 -4.70 13.99
N ALA A 254 9.63 -4.87 15.30
CA ALA A 254 10.38 -5.88 16.04
C ALA A 254 9.99 -7.28 15.50
N GLY A 255 10.84 -7.87 14.65
CA GLY A 255 10.62 -9.25 14.20
C GLY A 255 11.32 -9.70 12.92
N THR A 256 11.79 -8.82 12.04
CA THR A 256 12.55 -9.24 10.85
C THR A 256 14.03 -9.36 11.17
N THR A 257 14.42 -10.57 11.57
CA THR A 257 15.82 -10.93 11.75
C THR A 257 16.52 -11.01 10.38
N ARG A 258 17.40 -10.03 10.09
CA ARG A 258 18.68 -10.11 9.33
C ARG A 258 18.96 -9.04 8.26
N ASP A 259 18.05 -8.12 7.99
CA ASP A 259 18.33 -7.05 7.02
C ASP A 259 18.57 -5.72 7.74
N THR A 260 19.48 -4.93 7.19
CA THR A 260 19.91 -3.59 7.63
C THR A 260 18.75 -2.74 8.14
N LEU A 261 18.94 -2.01 9.24
CA LEU A 261 17.99 -0.97 9.71
C LEU A 261 17.83 0.09 8.60
N GLU A 262 16.83 -0.08 7.73
CA GLU A 262 16.44 0.89 6.72
C GLU A 262 15.68 2.03 7.40
N ALA A 263 16.24 3.24 7.36
CA ALA A 263 15.50 4.43 7.77
C ALA A 263 14.63 4.90 6.59
N SER A 264 13.43 5.40 6.87
CA SER A 264 12.55 5.99 5.85
C SER A 264 12.31 7.47 6.12
N ALA A 265 12.17 8.26 5.06
CA ALA A 265 11.81 9.68 5.17
C ALA A 265 10.87 10.08 4.04
N ASN A 266 9.80 10.82 4.35
CA ASN A 266 8.89 11.34 3.33
C ASN A 266 9.26 12.78 2.97
N LEU A 267 9.68 13.00 1.72
CA LEU A 267 9.96 14.33 1.19
C LEU A 267 8.95 14.67 0.09
N GLY A 268 7.92 15.43 0.46
CA GLY A 268 6.98 16.00 -0.52
C GLY A 268 6.14 14.94 -1.23
N GLY A 269 5.76 13.88 -0.51
CA GLY A 269 5.01 12.75 -1.04
C GLY A 269 5.88 11.67 -1.68
N VAL A 270 7.21 11.81 -1.66
CA VAL A 270 8.13 10.75 -2.06
C VAL A 270 8.68 10.07 -0.81
N LEU A 271 8.39 8.78 -0.65
CA LEU A 271 9.01 7.95 0.37
C LEU A 271 10.44 7.61 -0.05
N LEU A 272 11.43 8.09 0.69
CA LEU A 272 12.83 7.72 0.53
C LEU A 272 13.17 6.58 1.50
N ARG A 273 13.58 5.43 0.96
CA ARG A 273 14.18 4.33 1.74
C ARG A 273 15.67 4.56 1.81
N LEU A 274 16.13 5.12 2.92
CA LEU A 274 17.52 5.50 3.14
C LEU A 274 18.35 4.23 3.39
N VAL A 275 19.16 3.86 2.40
CA VAL A 275 20.06 2.70 2.49
C VAL A 275 21.34 3.14 3.17
N ASP A 276 21.64 2.50 4.31
CA ASP A 276 22.79 2.82 5.14
C ASP A 276 24.10 2.41 4.44
N THR A 277 24.83 3.38 3.89
CA THR A 277 26.21 3.20 3.42
C THR A 277 27.25 3.36 4.53
N ALA A 278 26.85 3.67 5.77
CA ALA A 278 27.76 3.82 6.89
C ALA A 278 27.07 3.67 8.26
N GLY A 279 26.92 2.42 8.69
CA GLY A 279 26.83 1.98 10.08
C GLY A 279 26.11 2.92 11.05
N LEU A 280 24.81 2.72 11.22
CA LEU A 280 24.09 3.12 12.43
C LEU A 280 24.56 2.32 13.66
N ARG A 281 25.72 2.72 14.19
CA ARG A 281 26.18 2.69 15.59
C ARG A 281 27.64 3.13 15.54
N GLU A 282 27.97 4.23 16.22
CA GLU A 282 29.37 4.58 16.48
C GLU A 282 30.09 3.36 17.06
N SER A 283 31.01 2.82 16.29
CA SER A 283 31.94 1.77 16.68
C SER A 283 33.29 2.22 16.16
N ASP A 284 34.21 2.50 17.08
CA ASP A 284 35.59 2.93 16.82
C ASP A 284 36.46 1.80 16.23
N ASP A 285 35.99 1.08 15.19
CA ASP A 285 36.64 -0.13 14.68
C ASP A 285 37.08 0.02 13.21
N PRO A 286 38.23 -0.55 12.78
CA PRO A 286 38.92 -0.24 11.53
C PRO A 286 38.31 -0.95 10.30
N VAL A 287 36.99 -0.82 10.11
CA VAL A 287 36.15 -1.49 9.08
C VAL A 287 35.91 -0.60 7.83
N GLU A 288 36.75 0.41 7.58
CA GLU A 288 36.51 1.40 6.51
C GLU A 288 36.66 0.88 5.06
N LYS A 289 37.38 -0.22 4.81
CA LYS A 289 37.52 -0.78 3.44
C LYS A 289 36.27 -1.54 2.96
N ILE A 290 35.49 -2.10 3.89
CA ILE A 290 34.21 -2.77 3.59
C ILE A 290 33.13 -1.72 3.29
N GLY A 291 33.24 -0.53 3.89
CA GLY A 291 32.33 0.61 3.66
C GLY A 291 32.36 1.13 2.22
N VAL A 292 33.53 1.23 1.58
CA VAL A 292 33.64 1.76 0.21
C VAL A 292 32.97 0.84 -0.81
N ALA A 293 33.28 -0.47 -0.78
CA ALA A 293 32.70 -1.43 -1.74
C ALA A 293 31.18 -1.55 -1.57
N ARG A 294 30.68 -1.54 -0.32
CA ARG A 294 29.24 -1.51 -0.03
C ARG A 294 28.57 -0.22 -0.47
N ALA A 295 29.22 0.92 -0.31
CA ALA A 295 28.71 2.21 -0.80
C ALA A 295 28.61 2.22 -2.33
N LYS A 296 29.56 1.61 -3.05
CA LYS A 296 29.47 1.46 -4.52
C LYS A 296 28.31 0.58 -4.95
N GLU A 297 28.17 -0.59 -4.31
CA GLU A 297 27.07 -1.51 -4.62
C GLU A 297 25.71 -0.86 -4.34
N ALA A 298 25.56 -0.19 -3.19
CA ALA A 298 24.35 0.54 -2.85
C ALA A 298 24.07 1.67 -3.85
N ALA A 299 25.08 2.48 -4.21
CA ALA A 299 24.93 3.56 -5.18
C ALA A 299 24.49 3.06 -6.56
N SER A 300 25.03 1.92 -7.01
CA SER A 300 24.66 1.31 -8.31
C SER A 300 23.20 0.82 -8.39
N ARG A 301 22.54 0.64 -7.24
CA ARG A 301 21.13 0.20 -7.13
C ARG A 301 20.22 1.31 -6.63
N ALA A 302 20.75 2.51 -6.38
CA ALA A 302 19.99 3.61 -5.84
C ALA A 302 19.00 4.17 -6.89
N GLY A 303 17.79 4.51 -6.44
CA GLY A 303 16.87 5.33 -7.23
C GLY A 303 17.12 6.84 -7.06
N LEU A 304 17.85 7.24 -6.02
CA LEU A 304 18.28 8.61 -5.74
C LEU A 304 19.60 8.61 -4.99
N ILE A 305 20.51 9.51 -5.34
CA ILE A 305 21.71 9.81 -4.55
C ILE A 305 21.62 11.22 -3.98
N LEU A 306 21.82 11.34 -2.66
CA LEU A 306 22.11 12.61 -2.01
C LEU A 306 23.61 12.67 -1.73
N ALA A 307 24.34 13.49 -2.49
CA ALA A 307 25.79 13.63 -2.35
C ALA A 307 26.12 14.88 -1.51
N LEU A 308 26.61 14.66 -0.30
CA LEU A 308 26.85 15.71 0.71
C LEU A 308 28.32 16.13 0.75
N PHE A 309 28.53 17.43 0.74
CA PHE A 309 29.84 18.09 0.84
C PHE A 309 29.81 19.13 1.95
N ASP A 310 30.87 19.22 2.74
CA ASP A 310 31.01 20.27 3.77
C ASP A 310 31.41 21.59 3.10
N GLN A 311 30.50 22.57 3.07
CA GLN A 311 30.78 23.83 2.37
C GLN A 311 31.85 24.68 3.06
N ASN A 312 32.14 24.46 4.34
CA ASN A 312 33.03 25.31 5.13
C ASN A 312 34.52 24.93 4.96
N GLN A 313 34.81 23.81 4.32
CA GLN A 313 36.16 23.27 4.16
C GLN A 313 36.53 23.16 2.66
N PRO A 314 37.83 23.22 2.31
CA PRO A 314 38.26 22.97 0.94
C PRO A 314 37.99 21.50 0.55
N PRO A 315 37.82 21.20 -0.75
CA PRO A 315 37.54 19.86 -1.23
C PRO A 315 38.72 18.91 -1.00
N THR A 316 38.42 17.68 -0.58
CA THR A 316 39.43 16.63 -0.34
C THR A 316 39.41 15.57 -1.44
N LYS A 317 40.36 14.62 -1.37
CA LYS A 317 40.36 13.45 -2.27
C LYS A 317 39.11 12.58 -2.08
N GLU A 318 38.58 12.50 -0.86
CA GLU A 318 37.31 11.80 -0.61
C GLU A 318 36.13 12.50 -1.29
N ASP A 319 36.10 13.85 -1.32
CA ASP A 319 35.05 14.60 -2.02
C ASP A 319 35.08 14.34 -3.54
N ILE A 320 36.28 14.24 -4.13
CA ILE A 320 36.44 13.84 -5.54
C ILE A 320 35.90 12.42 -5.76
N ALA A 321 36.20 11.48 -4.87
CA ALA A 321 35.69 10.11 -4.98
C ALA A 321 34.16 10.04 -4.87
N VAL A 322 33.55 10.83 -3.99
CA VAL A 322 32.09 10.93 -3.85
C VAL A 322 31.46 11.47 -5.14
N LEU A 323 32.05 12.49 -5.75
CA LEU A 323 31.55 13.07 -7.00
C LEU A 323 31.61 12.05 -8.14
N VAL A 324 32.73 11.35 -8.30
CA VAL A 324 32.90 10.30 -9.30
C VAL A 324 31.89 9.17 -9.10
N GLU A 325 31.71 8.70 -7.86
CA GLU A 325 30.77 7.61 -7.56
C GLU A 325 29.32 8.02 -7.84
N ALA A 326 28.93 9.23 -7.45
CA ALA A 326 27.59 9.74 -7.70
C ALA A 326 27.29 9.83 -9.20
N GLU A 327 28.24 10.33 -9.99
CA GLU A 327 28.09 10.44 -11.44
C GLU A 327 28.09 9.09 -12.17
N GLN A 328 28.85 8.11 -11.68
CA GLN A 328 28.94 6.77 -12.28
C GLN A 328 27.76 5.87 -11.92
N SER A 329 26.94 6.25 -10.94
CA SER A 329 25.81 5.43 -10.47
C SER A 329 24.70 5.23 -11.50
N GLY A 330 24.54 6.16 -12.45
CA GLY A 330 23.40 6.20 -13.38
C GLY A 330 22.07 6.62 -12.73
N ALA A 331 22.04 6.83 -11.42
CA ALA A 331 20.88 7.32 -10.69
C ALA A 331 20.80 8.86 -10.74
N PRO A 332 19.61 9.45 -10.59
CA PRO A 332 19.48 10.87 -10.30
C PRO A 332 20.27 11.29 -9.06
N VAL A 333 21.03 12.39 -9.15
CA VAL A 333 21.86 12.92 -8.06
C VAL A 333 21.40 14.31 -7.64
N ILE A 334 21.25 14.52 -6.34
CA ILE A 334 21.13 15.85 -5.74
C ILE A 334 22.42 16.12 -4.96
N PHE A 335 23.18 17.09 -5.45
CA PHE A 335 24.38 17.59 -4.77
C PHE A 335 23.97 18.56 -3.66
N ILE A 336 24.50 18.36 -2.46
CA ILE A 336 24.17 19.11 -1.25
C ILE A 336 25.45 19.72 -0.69
N LYS A 337 25.48 21.05 -0.55
CA LYS A 337 26.51 21.74 0.22
C LYS A 337 25.98 21.95 1.65
N ASN A 338 26.42 21.09 2.56
CA ASN A 338 25.99 21.07 3.95
C ASN A 338 26.79 22.08 4.79
N LYS A 339 26.27 22.41 5.98
CA LYS A 339 26.76 23.45 6.90
C LYS A 339 26.57 24.87 6.34
N ALA A 340 25.41 25.09 5.71
CA ALA A 340 24.96 26.40 5.18
C ALA A 340 25.04 27.55 6.21
N ASP A 341 25.00 27.23 7.51
CA ASP A 341 25.11 28.16 8.63
C ASP A 341 26.53 28.71 8.85
N LEU A 342 27.54 28.13 8.21
CA LEU A 342 28.94 28.57 8.29
C LEU A 342 29.39 29.25 6.99
N PRO A 343 30.45 30.10 7.03
CA PRO A 343 31.01 30.71 5.82
C PRO A 343 31.40 29.67 4.77
N GLU A 344 31.04 29.91 3.52
CA GLU A 344 31.39 29.04 2.39
C GLU A 344 32.87 29.19 2.00
N ASN A 345 33.55 28.06 1.84
CA ASN A 345 34.92 28.01 1.33
C ASN A 345 34.91 28.20 -0.20
N ARG A 346 35.75 29.12 -0.69
CA ARG A 346 35.81 29.48 -2.11
C ARG A 346 36.18 28.30 -3.02
N GLU A 347 37.12 27.45 -2.60
CA GLU A 347 37.56 26.30 -3.40
C GLU A 347 36.44 25.25 -3.52
N MET A 348 35.66 25.05 -2.45
CA MET A 348 34.49 24.17 -2.48
C MET A 348 33.38 24.71 -3.37
N ALA A 349 33.13 26.03 -3.33
CA ALA A 349 32.17 26.69 -4.20
C ALA A 349 32.55 26.54 -5.68
N GLU A 350 33.84 26.69 -6.01
CA GLU A 350 34.37 26.46 -7.36
C GLU A 350 34.28 24.98 -7.77
N PHE A 351 34.58 24.05 -6.85
CA PHE A 351 34.51 22.59 -7.08
C PHE A 351 33.11 22.09 -7.44
N LEU A 352 32.06 22.59 -6.79
CA LEU A 352 30.68 22.17 -7.02
C LEU A 352 29.91 23.04 -8.02
N LYS A 353 30.53 24.10 -8.57
CA LYS A 353 29.85 25.14 -9.36
C LYS A 353 28.92 24.60 -10.46
N GLU A 354 29.42 23.65 -11.24
CA GLU A 354 28.70 23.06 -12.38
C GLU A 354 27.62 22.02 -11.98
N LYS A 355 27.50 21.72 -10.68
CA LYS A 355 26.58 20.71 -10.13
C LYS A 355 25.31 21.30 -9.55
N THR A 356 25.19 22.63 -9.53
CA THR A 356 24.05 23.36 -8.94
C THR A 356 23.70 22.86 -7.52
N PRO A 357 24.67 22.84 -6.59
CA PRO A 357 24.49 22.21 -5.28
C PRO A 357 23.47 22.97 -4.45
N LEU A 358 22.64 22.24 -3.71
CA LEU A 358 21.67 22.82 -2.81
C LEU A 358 22.32 23.15 -1.45
N PRO A 359 22.29 24.41 -0.98
CA PRO A 359 22.71 24.75 0.38
C PRO A 359 21.75 24.17 1.40
N ILE A 360 22.29 23.42 2.36
CA ILE A 360 21.54 22.90 3.50
C ILE A 360 22.35 23.12 4.78
N SER A 361 21.68 23.43 5.88
CA SER A 361 22.25 23.24 7.21
C SER A 361 21.44 22.18 7.93
N THR A 362 22.03 21.00 8.12
CA THR A 362 21.41 19.93 8.94
C THR A 362 21.25 20.34 10.41
N LYS A 363 21.99 21.37 10.86
CA LYS A 363 21.92 21.90 12.22
C LYS A 363 20.71 22.80 12.43
N THR A 364 20.41 23.68 11.47
CA THR A 364 19.29 24.63 11.57
C THR A 364 18.02 24.15 10.86
N GLY A 365 18.13 23.17 9.96
CA GLY A 365 17.06 22.73 9.07
C GLY A 365 16.89 23.63 7.84
N GLU A 366 17.72 24.66 7.67
CA GLU A 366 17.70 25.53 6.50
C GLU A 366 18.00 24.73 5.22
N GLY A 367 17.29 25.03 4.13
CA GLY A 367 17.45 24.35 2.84
C GLY A 367 16.66 23.04 2.69
N VAL A 368 16.16 22.44 3.79
CA VAL A 368 15.39 21.18 3.72
C VAL A 368 14.11 21.34 2.87
N LYS A 369 13.40 22.47 2.97
CA LYS A 369 12.22 22.74 2.11
C LYS A 369 12.58 22.78 0.61
N ALA A 370 13.75 23.32 0.28
CA ALA A 370 14.23 23.35 -1.11
C ALA A 370 14.64 21.95 -1.58
N LEU A 371 15.19 21.11 -0.69
CA LEU A 371 15.47 19.71 -0.96
C LEU A 371 14.18 18.95 -1.26
N THR A 372 13.15 19.15 -0.43
CA THR A 372 11.81 18.59 -0.65
C THR A 372 11.28 18.95 -2.03
N LYS A 373 11.33 20.24 -2.40
CA LYS A 373 10.87 20.70 -3.72
C LYS A 373 11.66 20.07 -4.86
N ARG A 374 12.99 19.96 -4.72
CA ARG A 374 13.86 19.36 -5.73
C ARG A 374 13.55 17.88 -5.94
N VAL A 375 13.27 17.14 -4.86
CA VAL A 375 12.84 15.73 -4.91
C VAL A 375 11.48 15.61 -5.61
N GLN A 376 10.52 16.48 -5.30
CA GLN A 376 9.21 16.49 -5.97
C GLN A 376 9.31 16.77 -7.48
N GLU A 377 10.15 17.74 -7.87
CA GLU A 377 10.38 18.07 -9.28
C GLU A 377 11.06 16.91 -10.02
N LEU A 378 11.98 16.20 -9.36
CA LEU A 378 12.73 15.10 -9.95
C LEU A 378 11.87 13.86 -10.23
N PHE A 379 10.92 13.56 -9.34
CA PHE A 379 10.05 12.40 -9.46
C PHE A 379 8.61 12.74 -9.88
N GLY A 380 8.34 14.00 -10.22
CA GLY A 380 7.04 14.45 -10.74
C GLY A 380 5.89 14.39 -9.75
N THR A 381 6.14 14.25 -8.44
CA THR A 381 5.06 14.05 -7.46
C THR A 381 4.25 15.30 -7.18
N GLY A 382 4.78 16.49 -7.47
CA GLY A 382 4.07 17.76 -7.23
C GLY A 382 2.78 17.95 -8.04
N GLN A 383 2.55 17.14 -9.07
CA GLN A 383 1.34 17.17 -9.90
C GLN A 383 0.37 16.02 -9.61
N LEU A 384 0.78 15.04 -8.80
CA LEU A 384 -0.04 13.88 -8.48
C LEU A 384 -1.18 14.28 -7.55
N LYS A 385 -2.39 13.86 -7.89
CA LYS A 385 -3.58 14.04 -7.06
C LYS A 385 -3.93 12.70 -6.43
N PRO A 386 -3.80 12.53 -5.11
CA PRO A 386 -4.16 11.29 -4.42
C PRO A 386 -5.70 11.22 -4.25
N ASP A 387 -6.43 11.24 -5.35
CA ASP A 387 -7.90 11.19 -5.41
C ASP A 387 -8.47 9.77 -5.61
N GLY A 388 -7.60 8.77 -5.51
CA GLY A 388 -7.93 7.36 -5.67
C GLY A 388 -7.76 6.84 -7.10
N SER A 389 -7.52 7.71 -8.09
CA SER A 389 -7.29 7.29 -9.47
C SER A 389 -5.89 6.71 -9.72
N ILE A 390 -4.96 6.88 -8.78
CA ILE A 390 -3.57 6.42 -8.93
C ILE A 390 -3.49 4.94 -8.56
N ILE A 391 -3.06 4.12 -9.52
CA ILE A 391 -2.88 2.69 -9.31
C ILE A 391 -1.60 2.46 -8.50
N THR A 392 -1.71 1.72 -7.40
CA THR A 392 -0.59 1.43 -6.47
C THR A 392 -0.12 -0.02 -6.54
N ASN A 393 -0.88 -0.88 -7.21
CA ASN A 393 -0.66 -2.32 -7.24
C ASN A 393 -0.32 -2.80 -8.66
N ARG A 394 0.79 -3.53 -8.80
CA ARG A 394 1.27 -4.06 -10.08
C ARG A 394 0.26 -4.96 -10.78
N ARG A 395 -0.46 -5.80 -10.02
CA ARG A 395 -1.49 -6.71 -10.54
C ARG A 395 -2.59 -5.93 -11.26
N GLN A 396 -3.08 -4.87 -10.61
CA GLN A 396 -4.08 -3.97 -11.19
C GLN A 396 -3.51 -3.31 -12.45
N ALA A 397 -2.31 -2.73 -12.38
CA ALA A 397 -1.68 -2.06 -13.51
C ALA A 397 -1.53 -2.99 -14.73
N GLU A 398 -1.04 -4.22 -14.53
CA GLU A 398 -0.88 -5.20 -15.59
C GLU A 398 -2.21 -5.62 -16.21
N ALA A 399 -3.24 -5.89 -15.39
CA ALA A 399 -4.56 -6.26 -15.86
C ALA A 399 -5.26 -5.11 -16.61
N LEU A 400 -5.19 -3.88 -16.09
CA LEU A 400 -5.68 -2.67 -16.75
C LEU A 400 -4.97 -2.44 -18.09
N ARG A 401 -3.65 -2.64 -18.15
CA ARG A 401 -2.88 -2.52 -19.39
C ARG A 401 -3.30 -3.56 -20.42
N ARG A 402 -3.45 -4.83 -20.02
CA ARG A 402 -3.95 -5.90 -20.92
C ARG A 402 -5.33 -5.55 -21.44
N ALA A 403 -6.26 -5.19 -20.56
CA ALA A 403 -7.62 -4.81 -20.95
C ALA A 403 -7.62 -3.62 -21.92
N GLY A 404 -6.82 -2.58 -21.64
CA GLY A 404 -6.70 -1.41 -22.51
C GLY A 404 -6.08 -1.72 -23.89
N LEU A 405 -5.11 -2.64 -23.95
CA LEU A 405 -4.50 -3.09 -25.20
C LEU A 405 -5.46 -3.93 -26.05
N HIS A 406 -6.23 -4.82 -25.45
CA HIS A 406 -7.27 -5.59 -26.16
C HIS A 406 -8.42 -4.69 -26.63
N ALA A 407 -8.91 -3.77 -25.80
CA ALA A 407 -9.90 -2.77 -26.23
C ALA A 407 -9.39 -1.93 -27.42
N LYS A 408 -8.09 -1.60 -27.43
CA LYS A 408 -7.46 -0.93 -28.58
C LYS A 408 -7.45 -1.80 -29.83
N ALA A 409 -7.02 -3.06 -29.71
CA ALA A 409 -6.97 -3.99 -30.83
C ALA A 409 -8.36 -4.19 -31.46
N ALA A 410 -9.40 -4.35 -30.64
CA ALA A 410 -10.78 -4.40 -31.10
C ALA A 410 -11.19 -3.11 -31.84
N ALA A 411 -10.87 -1.93 -31.31
CA ALA A 411 -11.16 -0.66 -31.97
C ALA A 411 -10.42 -0.50 -33.32
N ASP A 412 -9.15 -0.88 -33.38
CA ASP A 412 -8.34 -0.83 -34.59
C ASP A 412 -8.88 -1.81 -35.65
N ALA A 413 -9.34 -3.00 -35.24
CA ALA A 413 -9.98 -3.97 -36.14
C ALA A 413 -11.27 -3.41 -36.78
N LEU A 414 -12.14 -2.80 -35.97
CA LEU A 414 -13.36 -2.14 -36.46
C LEU A 414 -13.03 -0.99 -37.42
N MET A 415 -11.98 -0.21 -37.14
CA MET A 415 -11.53 0.88 -38.02
C MET A 415 -11.14 0.40 -39.41
N HIS A 416 -10.49 -0.77 -39.49
CA HIS A 416 -10.00 -1.35 -40.74
C HIS A 416 -11.06 -2.15 -41.50
N GLY A 417 -12.32 -2.10 -41.07
CA GLY A 417 -13.43 -2.82 -41.71
C GLY A 417 -13.32 -4.34 -41.55
N ILE A 418 -12.60 -4.81 -40.53
CA ILE A 418 -12.54 -6.22 -40.19
C ILE A 418 -13.89 -6.66 -39.62
N THR A 419 -14.26 -7.92 -39.85
CA THR A 419 -15.52 -8.50 -39.40
C THR A 419 -15.64 -8.49 -37.86
N PRO A 420 -16.88 -8.37 -37.32
CA PRO A 420 -17.12 -8.29 -35.87
C PRO A 420 -16.61 -9.48 -35.04
N ASP A 421 -16.42 -10.64 -35.65
CA ASP A 421 -15.86 -11.85 -35.05
C ASP A 421 -14.41 -11.67 -34.57
N VAL A 422 -13.58 -10.93 -35.32
CA VAL A 422 -12.21 -10.62 -34.91
C VAL A 422 -12.20 -9.64 -33.74
N ALA A 423 -13.04 -8.60 -33.81
CA ALA A 423 -13.17 -7.62 -32.74
C ALA A 423 -13.70 -8.26 -31.44
N TRP A 424 -14.63 -9.22 -31.56
CA TRP A 424 -15.22 -9.93 -30.43
C TRP A 424 -14.20 -10.65 -29.55
N ILE A 425 -13.21 -11.33 -30.13
CA ILE A 425 -12.15 -12.04 -29.38
C ILE A 425 -11.39 -11.08 -28.46
N ASP A 426 -11.05 -9.89 -28.98
CA ASP A 426 -10.36 -8.87 -28.21
C ASP A 426 -11.28 -8.22 -27.16
N VAL A 427 -12.57 -8.00 -27.46
CA VAL A 427 -13.52 -7.51 -26.45
C VAL A 427 -13.69 -8.51 -25.30
N GLU A 428 -13.82 -9.81 -25.57
CA GLU A 428 -13.86 -10.84 -24.52
C GLU A 428 -12.57 -10.86 -23.69
N SER A 429 -11.42 -10.74 -24.35
CA SER A 429 -10.12 -10.69 -23.68
C SER A 429 -10.00 -9.45 -22.78
N ALA A 430 -10.55 -8.31 -23.22
CA ALA A 430 -10.64 -7.10 -22.41
C ALA A 430 -11.56 -7.27 -21.19
N CYS A 431 -12.76 -7.86 -21.37
CA CYS A 431 -13.69 -8.19 -20.28
C CYS A 431 -13.04 -9.10 -19.24
N SER A 432 -12.35 -10.15 -19.70
CA SER A 432 -11.67 -11.10 -18.81
C SER A 432 -10.60 -10.42 -17.98
N ALA A 433 -9.70 -9.66 -18.62
CA ALA A 433 -8.64 -8.92 -17.93
C ALA A 433 -9.17 -7.87 -16.95
N LEU A 434 -10.26 -7.16 -17.30
CA LEU A 434 -10.87 -6.18 -16.40
C LEU A 434 -11.60 -6.84 -15.22
N SER A 435 -12.23 -7.99 -15.44
CA SER A 435 -12.88 -8.80 -14.39
C SER A 435 -11.89 -9.34 -13.34
N GLU A 436 -10.62 -9.53 -13.72
CA GLU A 436 -9.56 -9.83 -12.76
C GLU A 436 -9.32 -8.67 -11.78
N VAL A 437 -9.45 -7.41 -12.23
CA VAL A 437 -9.23 -6.22 -11.39
C VAL A 437 -10.34 -6.10 -10.35
N THR A 438 -11.59 -6.22 -10.78
CA THR A 438 -12.78 -6.04 -9.93
C THR A 438 -13.02 -7.19 -8.95
N GLY A 439 -12.51 -8.39 -9.25
CA GLY A 439 -12.69 -9.57 -8.40
C GLY A 439 -13.76 -10.54 -8.89
N ARG A 440 -14.40 -10.28 -10.05
CA ARG A 440 -15.51 -11.10 -10.57
C ARG A 440 -15.04 -12.46 -11.12
N ALA A 441 -13.85 -12.50 -11.71
CA ALA A 441 -13.28 -13.70 -12.32
C ALA A 441 -11.83 -13.90 -11.84
N VAL A 442 -11.67 -14.17 -10.55
CA VAL A 442 -10.36 -14.32 -9.91
C VAL A 442 -10.17 -15.74 -9.40
N SER A 443 -9.02 -16.34 -9.72
CA SER A 443 -8.66 -17.67 -9.23
C SER A 443 -8.38 -17.66 -7.72
N GLU A 444 -8.57 -18.80 -7.05
CA GLU A 444 -8.24 -18.90 -5.62
C GLU A 444 -6.78 -18.57 -5.33
N ASP A 445 -5.85 -18.93 -6.22
CA ASP A 445 -4.43 -18.63 -6.06
C ASP A 445 -4.13 -17.12 -6.04
N ILE A 446 -4.83 -16.33 -6.86
CA ILE A 446 -4.68 -14.87 -6.86
C ILE A 446 -5.24 -14.30 -5.56
N LEU A 447 -6.42 -14.77 -5.12
CA LEU A 447 -6.99 -14.35 -3.83
C LEU A 447 -6.02 -14.65 -2.68
N ASN A 448 -5.47 -15.87 -2.65
CA ASN A 448 -4.50 -16.27 -1.62
C ASN A 448 -3.28 -15.34 -1.61
N ARG A 449 -2.67 -15.05 -2.76
CA ARG A 449 -1.53 -14.12 -2.85
C ARG A 449 -1.84 -12.69 -2.40
N VAL A 450 -3.05 -12.20 -2.65
CA VAL A 450 -3.48 -10.87 -2.21
C VAL A 450 -3.59 -10.85 -0.68
N PHE A 451 -4.28 -11.82 -0.09
CA PHE A 451 -4.56 -11.84 1.35
C PHE A 451 -3.38 -12.35 2.21
N GLU A 452 -2.40 -13.04 1.64
CA GLU A 452 -1.14 -13.39 2.32
C GLU A 452 -0.35 -12.16 2.79
N ARG A 453 -0.52 -11.01 2.11
CA ARG A 453 0.13 -9.74 2.47
C ARG A 453 -0.57 -8.99 3.60
N PHE A 454 -1.76 -9.42 4.01
CA PHE A 454 -2.53 -8.77 5.05
C PHE A 454 -2.11 -9.28 6.44
N CYS A 455 -2.34 -8.46 7.46
CA CYS A 455 -2.17 -8.86 8.85
C CYS A 455 -3.24 -9.90 9.27
N VAL A 456 -2.94 -10.71 10.27
CA VAL A 456 -3.96 -11.52 10.96
C VAL A 456 -4.88 -10.55 11.73
N GLY A 457 -6.20 -10.65 11.53
CA GLY A 457 -7.20 -9.78 12.18
C GLY A 457 -7.83 -8.71 11.27
N LYS A 458 -7.32 -8.54 10.04
CA LYS A 458 -7.98 -7.81 8.96
C LYS A 458 -7.72 -8.50 7.64
#